data_AF-A0A3B9NL53-F1
#
_entry.id   AF-A0A3B9NL53-F1
#
_cell.length_a   1.000
_cell.length_b   1.000
_cell.length_c   1.000
_cell.angle_alpha   90.00
_cell.angle_beta   90.00
_cell.angle_gamma   90.00
#
_symmetry.space_group_name_H-M   'P 1'
#
loop_
_entity.id
_entity.type
_entity.pdbx_description
1 polymer ?
#
loop_
_entity_poly.entity_id
_entity_poly.type
_entity_poly.pdbx_seq_one_letter_code
_entity_poly.pdbx_strand_id
1 'polypeptide(L)'
;MKVYWYYISLILILFFKSTDLLNAQSITQIQAIKNPLQQIEAVLNLPSHFNRDTTLLKKELEPIKTLAKQHNSIPLEWAYYMLMADGYSVAFDHTNARSDQYYKYARNLIEAHPNPEL
;
A
#
# COMPACT_ATOMS: atom_id res chain seq x y z
N MET A 1 23.90 -8.14 34.82
CA MET A 1 23.57 -7.37 33.59
C MET A 1 23.20 -8.21 32.35
N LYS A 2 23.19 -9.56 32.38
CA LYS A 2 22.81 -10.38 31.21
C LYS A 2 21.29 -10.57 31.01
N VAL A 3 20.49 -10.38 32.06
CA VAL A 3 19.03 -10.62 32.02
C VAL A 3 18.28 -9.54 31.22
N TYR A 4 18.72 -8.28 31.28
CA TYR A 4 18.09 -7.16 30.56
C TYR A 4 18.18 -7.28 29.03
N TRP A 5 19.22 -7.93 28.51
CA TRP A 5 19.39 -8.13 27.07
C TRP A 5 18.32 -9.05 26.47
N TYR A 6 17.85 -10.05 27.23
CA TYR A 6 16.77 -10.94 26.78
C TYR A 6 15.43 -10.21 26.71
N TYR A 7 15.12 -9.34 27.69
CA TYR A 7 13.90 -8.55 27.69
C TYR A 7 13.87 -7.52 26.54
N ILE A 8 15.00 -6.86 26.26
CA ILE A 8 15.12 -5.93 25.13
C ILE A 8 14.92 -6.67 23.79
N SER A 9 15.53 -7.86 23.65
CA SER A 9 15.37 -8.68 22.44
C SER A 9 13.92 -9.17 22.27
N LEU A 10 13.25 -9.56 23.36
CA LEU A 10 11.85 -9.98 23.35
C LEU A 10 10.90 -8.82 22.97
N ILE A 11 11.15 -7.61 23.48
CA ILE A 11 10.36 -6.41 23.15
C ILE A 11 10.52 -6.05 21.67
N LEU A 12 11.73 -6.12 21.12
CA LEU A 12 11.97 -5.86 19.69
C LEU A 12 11.21 -6.86 18.80
N ILE A 13 11.23 -8.15 19.14
CA ILE A 13 10.52 -9.19 18.36
C ILE A 13 8.99 -8.95 18.37
N LEU A 14 8.43 -8.50 19.50
CA LEU A 14 7.00 -8.20 19.61
C LEU A 14 6.58 -6.96 18.81
N PHE A 15 7.46 -5.95 18.70
CA PHE A 15 7.21 -4.76 17.87
C PHE A 15 7.23 -5.07 16.37
N PHE A 16 8.16 -5.90 15.88
CA PHE A 16 8.21 -6.26 14.47
C PHE A 16 7.00 -7.12 14.02
N LYS A 17 6.48 -7.97 14.91
CA LYS A 17 5.31 -8.82 14.61
C LYS A 17 3.99 -8.05 14.51
N SER A 18 3.87 -6.93 15.20
CA SER A 18 2.59 -6.20 15.34
C SER A 18 2.27 -5.34 14.11
N THR A 19 3.27 -4.81 13.42
CA THR A 19 3.06 -4.02 12.19
C THR A 19 2.56 -4.88 11.03
N ASP A 20 3.13 -6.08 10.85
CA ASP A 20 2.69 -7.03 9.81
C ASP A 20 1.24 -7.49 10.01
N LEU A 21 0.80 -7.60 11.27
CA LEU A 21 -0.54 -8.09 11.61
C LEU A 21 -1.62 -7.02 11.37
N LEU A 22 -1.31 -5.75 11.65
CA LEU A 22 -2.20 -4.61 11.40
C LEU A 22 -2.52 -4.46 9.91
N ASN A 23 -1.52 -4.63 9.05
CA ASN A 23 -1.73 -4.53 7.62
C ASN A 23 -2.49 -5.76 7.06
N ALA A 24 -2.21 -6.98 7.54
CA ALA A 24 -3.01 -8.14 7.14
C ALA A 24 -4.52 -7.98 7.49
N GLN A 25 -4.82 -7.33 8.62
CA GLN A 25 -6.18 -7.06 9.05
C GLN A 25 -6.88 -5.97 8.22
N SER A 26 -6.16 -4.95 7.73
CA SER A 26 -6.75 -3.93 6.85
C SER A 26 -7.06 -4.51 5.47
N ILE A 27 -6.19 -5.36 4.91
CA ILE A 27 -6.39 -5.99 3.60
C ILE A 27 -7.61 -6.92 3.60
N THR A 28 -7.78 -7.72 4.66
CA THR A 28 -8.97 -8.59 4.80
C THR A 28 -10.27 -7.80 4.91
N GLN A 29 -10.25 -6.63 5.57
CA GLN A 29 -11.39 -5.73 5.61
C GLN A 29 -11.69 -5.15 4.22
N ILE A 30 -10.67 -4.69 3.49
CA ILE A 30 -10.82 -4.16 2.13
C ILE A 30 -11.42 -5.22 1.19
N GLN A 31 -10.96 -6.47 1.28
CA GLN A 31 -11.50 -7.57 0.49
C GLN A 31 -12.98 -7.86 0.79
N ALA A 32 -13.44 -7.62 2.02
CA ALA A 32 -14.83 -7.85 2.40
C ALA A 32 -15.80 -6.75 1.90
N ILE A 33 -15.28 -5.59 1.47
CA ILE A 33 -16.10 -4.50 0.95
C ILE A 33 -16.64 -4.87 -0.44
N LYS A 34 -17.96 -4.91 -0.58
CA LYS A 34 -18.63 -5.26 -1.84
C LYS A 34 -18.80 -4.07 -2.79
N ASN A 35 -18.91 -2.86 -2.24
CA ASN A 35 -19.09 -1.66 -3.03
C ASN A 35 -17.72 -1.22 -3.60
N PRO A 36 -17.54 -1.17 -4.93
CA PRO A 36 -16.24 -0.86 -5.54
C PRO A 36 -15.70 0.51 -5.14
N LEU A 37 -16.56 1.53 -5.05
CA LEU A 37 -16.16 2.88 -4.62
C LEU A 37 -15.63 2.88 -3.19
N GLN A 38 -16.37 2.28 -2.26
CA GLN A 38 -15.93 2.16 -0.86
C GLN A 38 -14.64 1.33 -0.74
N GLN A 39 -14.45 0.35 -1.62
CA GLN A 39 -13.24 -0.46 -1.64
C GLN A 39 -12.03 0.38 -2.07
N ILE A 40 -12.18 1.22 -3.09
CA ILE A 40 -11.15 2.16 -3.55
C ILE A 40 -10.84 3.17 -2.44
N GLU A 41 -11.86 3.77 -1.84
CA GLU A 41 -11.68 4.72 -0.73
C GLU A 41 -10.92 4.08 0.44
N ALA A 42 -11.25 2.84 0.80
CA ALA A 42 -10.54 2.11 1.84
C ALA A 42 -9.06 1.87 1.48
N VAL A 43 -8.76 1.58 0.21
CA VAL A 43 -7.37 1.47 -0.27
C VAL A 43 -6.66 2.82 -0.20
N LEU A 44 -7.26 3.89 -0.72
CA LEU A 44 -6.65 5.22 -0.74
C LEU A 44 -6.42 5.82 0.66
N ASN A 45 -7.14 5.33 1.66
CA ASN A 45 -6.93 5.67 3.07
C ASN A 45 -5.80 4.87 3.75
N LEU A 46 -5.20 3.90 3.07
CA LEU A 46 -4.03 3.21 3.61
C LEU A 46 -2.85 4.17 3.72
N PRO A 47 -1.97 3.99 4.72
CA PRO A 47 -0.75 4.76 4.80
C PRO A 47 0.10 4.60 3.54
N SER A 48 0.42 5.72 2.88
CA SER A 48 1.44 5.81 1.82
C SER A 48 2.71 6.53 2.29
N HIS A 49 2.69 7.11 3.50
CA HIS A 49 3.78 7.94 4.01
C HIS A 49 4.63 7.15 5.00
N PHE A 50 5.67 6.51 4.49
CA PHE A 50 6.62 5.73 5.29
C PHE A 50 7.95 6.47 5.47
N ASN A 51 7.88 7.80 5.68
CA ASN A 51 9.04 8.69 5.62
C ASN A 51 9.80 8.47 4.30
N ARG A 52 11.11 8.22 4.37
CA ARG A 52 11.97 7.92 3.21
C ARG A 52 12.11 6.42 2.91
N ASP A 53 11.37 5.55 3.61
CA ASP A 53 11.49 4.10 3.43
C ASP A 53 10.56 3.59 2.31
N THR A 54 11.06 3.67 1.09
CA THR A 54 10.35 3.14 -0.09
C THR A 54 10.28 1.61 -0.12
N THR A 55 11.11 0.92 0.67
CA THR A 55 11.08 -0.54 0.77
C THR A 55 9.87 -0.96 1.60
N LEU A 56 9.65 -0.28 2.72
CA LEU A 56 8.46 -0.47 3.54
C LEU A 56 7.21 -0.07 2.78
N LEU A 57 7.18 1.09 2.11
CA LEU A 57 6.07 1.49 1.23
C LEU A 57 5.66 0.36 0.27
N LYS A 58 6.64 -0.22 -0.44
CA LYS A 58 6.36 -1.30 -1.38
C LYS A 58 5.83 -2.54 -0.67
N LYS A 59 6.44 -2.93 0.45
CA LYS A 59 6.02 -4.10 1.23
C LYS A 59 4.58 -3.96 1.71
N GLU A 60 4.21 -2.79 2.25
CA GLU A 60 2.90 -2.54 2.82
C GLU A 60 1.80 -2.44 1.76
N LEU A 61 2.12 -2.00 0.54
CA LEU A 61 1.16 -1.88 -0.57
C LEU A 61 1.11 -3.08 -1.52
N GLU A 62 2.09 -3.99 -1.48
CA GLU A 62 2.11 -5.21 -2.32
C GLU A 62 0.85 -6.09 -2.17
N PRO A 63 0.24 -6.23 -0.98
CA PRO A 63 -1.02 -6.96 -0.85
C PRO A 63 -2.17 -6.37 -1.68
N ILE A 64 -2.23 -5.04 -1.84
CA ILE A 64 -3.24 -4.38 -2.68
C ILE A 64 -3.04 -4.73 -4.15
N LYS A 65 -1.79 -4.71 -4.62
CA LYS A 65 -1.47 -5.13 -5.98
C LYS A 65 -1.85 -6.59 -6.22
N THR A 66 -1.62 -7.44 -5.22
CA THR A 66 -1.98 -8.86 -5.28
C THR A 66 -3.49 -9.03 -5.35
N LEU A 67 -4.23 -8.31 -4.50
CA LEU A 67 -5.70 -8.31 -4.48
C LEU A 67 -6.26 -7.82 -5.82
N ALA A 68 -5.75 -6.72 -6.36
CA ALA A 68 -6.16 -6.18 -7.65
C ALA A 68 -6.02 -7.22 -8.77
N LYS A 69 -4.87 -7.92 -8.81
CA LYS A 69 -4.63 -9.00 -9.78
C LYS A 69 -5.54 -10.21 -9.58
N GLN A 70 -5.74 -10.64 -8.34
CA GLN A 70 -6.62 -11.78 -8.03
C GLN A 70 -8.06 -11.54 -8.49
N HIS A 71 -8.53 -10.30 -8.35
CA HIS A 71 -9.88 -9.91 -8.72
C HIS A 71 -10.00 -9.29 -10.13
N ASN A 72 -8.89 -9.19 -10.88
CA ASN A 72 -8.80 -8.44 -12.14
C ASN A 72 -9.43 -7.02 -12.03
N SER A 73 -9.23 -6.37 -10.88
CA SER A 73 -9.88 -5.11 -10.54
C SER A 73 -9.01 -3.93 -11.00
N ILE A 74 -9.40 -3.32 -12.12
CA ILE A 74 -8.77 -2.10 -12.64
C ILE A 74 -8.78 -0.96 -11.62
N PRO A 75 -9.89 -0.69 -10.90
CA PRO A 75 -9.89 0.39 -9.91
C PRO A 75 -8.93 0.16 -8.74
N LEU A 76 -8.79 -1.09 -8.28
CA LEU A 76 -7.82 -1.42 -7.22
C LEU A 76 -6.38 -1.31 -7.71
N GLU A 77 -6.11 -1.73 -8.95
CA GLU A 77 -4.78 -1.60 -9.54
C GLU A 77 -4.42 -0.12 -9.75
N TRP A 78 -5.38 0.69 -10.16
CA TRP A 78 -5.24 2.14 -10.24
C TRP A 78 -4.94 2.76 -8.87
N ALA A 79 -5.72 2.41 -7.84
CA ALA A 79 -5.53 2.93 -6.49
C ALA A 79 -4.14 2.57 -5.93
N TYR A 80 -3.68 1.34 -6.17
CA TYR A 80 -2.31 0.93 -5.86
C TYR A 80 -1.26 1.83 -6.52
N TYR A 81 -1.37 2.08 -7.82
CA TYR A 81 -0.39 2.92 -8.52
C TYR A 81 -0.44 4.38 -8.07
N MET A 82 -1.62 4.91 -7.72
CA MET A 82 -1.75 6.25 -7.15
C MET A 82 -1.05 6.35 -5.79
N LEU A 83 -1.23 5.37 -4.89
CA LEU A 83 -0.54 5.34 -3.60
C LEU A 83 0.97 5.18 -3.73
N MET A 84 1.42 4.38 -4.69
CA MET A 84 2.85 4.27 -4.99
C MET A 84 3.40 5.61 -5.52
N ALA A 85 2.69 6.29 -6.41
CA ALA A 85 3.11 7.60 -6.91
C ALA A 85 3.21 8.62 -5.78
N ASP A 86 2.17 8.71 -4.94
CA ASP A 86 2.14 9.59 -3.78
C ASP A 86 3.26 9.26 -2.78
N GLY A 87 3.37 8.00 -2.36
CA GLY A 87 4.37 7.57 -1.39
C GLY A 87 5.81 7.80 -1.87
N TYR A 88 6.10 7.60 -3.15
CA TYR A 88 7.41 7.98 -3.71
C TYR A 88 7.60 9.50 -3.76
N SER A 89 6.56 10.28 -4.05
CA SER A 89 6.71 11.74 -4.04
C SER A 89 7.03 12.27 -2.64
N VAL A 90 6.37 11.73 -1.61
CA VAL A 90 6.59 12.09 -0.21
C VAL A 90 7.95 11.61 0.30
N ALA A 91 8.36 10.39 -0.06
CA ALA A 91 9.66 9.85 0.38
C ALA A 91 10.86 10.67 -0.10
N PHE A 92 10.72 11.33 -1.25
CA PHE A 92 11.77 12.16 -1.82
C PHE A 92 11.51 13.66 -1.65
N ASP A 93 10.37 14.06 -1.08
CA ASP A 93 9.94 15.47 -0.94
C ASP A 93 9.80 16.21 -2.30
N HIS A 94 9.59 15.45 -3.38
CA HIS A 94 9.33 15.94 -4.73
C HIS A 94 8.90 14.79 -5.67
N THR A 95 8.27 15.14 -6.78
CA THR A 95 8.07 14.20 -7.91
C THR A 95 9.40 13.74 -8.47
N ASN A 96 9.58 12.44 -8.64
CA ASN A 96 10.79 11.82 -9.15
C ASN A 96 10.45 10.76 -10.20
N ALA A 97 11.47 10.20 -10.84
CA ALA A 97 11.29 9.22 -11.91
C ALA A 97 10.41 8.02 -11.51
N ARG A 98 10.42 7.61 -10.23
CA ARG A 98 9.56 6.52 -9.74
C ARG A 98 8.13 6.96 -9.51
N SER A 99 7.89 8.11 -8.88
CA SER A 99 6.52 8.63 -8.73
C SER A 99 5.88 8.86 -10.11
N ASP A 100 6.64 9.41 -11.06
CA ASP A 100 6.17 9.67 -12.42
C ASP A 100 5.85 8.37 -13.16
N GLN A 101 6.68 7.34 -12.99
CA GLN A 101 6.45 6.02 -13.56
C GLN A 101 5.16 5.39 -13.03
N TYR A 102 4.93 5.44 -11.72
CA TYR A 102 3.71 4.91 -11.11
C TYR A 102 2.47 5.70 -11.54
N TYR A 103 2.57 7.02 -11.57
CA TYR A 103 1.49 7.87 -12.06
C TYR A 103 1.18 7.60 -13.55
N LYS A 104 2.21 7.36 -14.37
CA LYS A 104 2.02 6.93 -15.76
C LYS A 104 1.30 5.58 -15.86
N TYR A 105 1.59 4.63 -14.97
CA TYR A 105 0.85 3.36 -14.93
C TYR A 105 -0.61 3.55 -14.58
N ALA A 106 -0.90 4.38 -13.56
CA ALA A 106 -2.28 4.73 -13.19
C ALA A 106 -3.03 5.39 -14.36
N ARG A 107 -2.38 6.34 -15.06
CA ARG A 107 -2.95 7.01 -16.23
C ARG A 107 -3.26 6.03 -17.36
N ASN A 108 -2.28 5.20 -17.73
CA ASN A 108 -2.43 4.22 -18.81
C ASN A 108 -3.56 3.23 -18.52
N LEU A 109 -3.78 2.86 -17.24
CA LEU A 109 -4.90 2.00 -16.86
C LEU A 109 -6.26 2.61 -17.20
N ILE A 110 -6.48 3.90 -16.87
CA ILE A 110 -7.74 4.60 -17.16
C ILE A 110 -7.88 4.86 -18.66
N GLU A 111 -6.80 5.24 -19.34
CA GLU A 111 -6.83 5.45 -20.80
C GLU A 111 -7.20 4.17 -21.56
N ALA A 112 -6.73 3.01 -21.08
CA ALA A 112 -7.09 1.72 -21.65
C ALA A 112 -8.51 1.25 -21.25
N HIS A 113 -9.07 1.77 -20.14
CA HIS A 113 -10.36 1.38 -19.60
C HIS A 113 -11.17 2.63 -19.23
N PRO A 114 -11.75 3.34 -20.23
CA PRO A 114 -12.47 4.59 -20.00
C PRO A 114 -13.73 4.46 -19.13
N ASN A 115 -14.22 3.23 -18.94
CA ASN A 115 -15.20 2.86 -17.90
C ASN A 115 -14.58 1.80 -16.98
N PRO A 116 -13.77 2.19 -15.98
CA PRO A 116 -13.23 1.23 -15.02
C PRO A 116 -14.25 0.83 -13.94
N GLU A 117 -15.41 1.53 -13.90
CA GLU A 117 -16.51 1.55 -12.92
C GLU A 117 -16.09 1.66 -11.45
N LEU A 118 -16.39 2.71 -10.66
CA LEU A 118 -17.26 3.89 -10.81
C LEU A 118 -18.56 3.75 -11.60
#